data_AF-A0A2H1JHZ9-F1
#
_entry.id   AF-A0A2H1JHZ9-F1
#
_cell.length_a   1.000
_cell.length_b   1.000
_cell.length_c   1.000
_cell.angle_alpha   90.00
_cell.angle_beta   90.00
_cell.angle_gamma   90.00
#
_symmetry.space_group_name_H-M   'P 1'
#
loop_
_entity.id
_entity.type
_entity.pdbx_description
1 polymer ?
#
loop_
_entity_poly.entity_id
_entity_poly.type
_entity_poly.pdbx_seq_one_letter_code
_entity_poly.pdbx_strand_id
1 'polypeptide(L)'
;MSFLMKPANGVAIAVVVSVASATAVSASEQQPQVYGGWSEEKTIKGTTNKRSHGWTTWKGVKHYTTARLEHYWPNKGVITSSGRKYGTGKSQAVTKWVPFNPNAKSNGYGKARTYYGR
;
A
#
# COMPACT_ATOMS: atom_id res chain seq x y z
N MET A 1 8.35 -2.68 78.65
CA MET A 1 8.84 -2.75 77.26
C MET A 1 8.99 -1.30 76.77
N SER A 2 10.16 -0.65 76.74
CA SER A 2 11.40 -0.92 75.95
C SER A 2 11.08 -1.08 74.46
N PHE A 3 11.66 -0.40 73.46
CA PHE A 3 12.66 0.69 73.26
C PHE A 3 12.39 1.22 71.82
N LEU A 4 12.40 2.54 71.54
CA LEU A 4 13.48 3.29 70.86
C LEU A 4 13.82 2.83 69.42
N MET A 5 13.66 3.70 68.40
CA MET A 5 14.74 4.17 67.50
C MET A 5 14.25 4.92 66.24
N LYS A 6 14.51 6.24 66.26
CA LYS A 6 15.18 7.15 65.29
C LYS A 6 14.99 7.06 63.76
N PRO A 7 14.93 8.23 63.06
CA PRO A 7 14.79 8.34 61.61
C PRO A 7 16.15 8.45 60.90
N ALA A 8 16.22 8.01 59.63
CA ALA A 8 17.09 8.55 58.58
C ALA A 8 16.87 7.77 57.28
N ASN A 9 16.85 8.48 56.15
CA ASN A 9 17.67 8.23 54.95
C ASN A 9 16.95 8.73 53.70
N GLY A 10 17.48 9.83 53.15
CA GLY A 10 17.06 10.40 51.89
C GLY A 10 17.17 9.38 50.76
N VAL A 11 16.15 9.31 49.93
CA VAL A 11 16.15 8.51 48.71
C VAL A 11 16.54 9.45 47.57
N ALA A 12 17.69 9.14 46.94
CA ALA A 12 18.18 9.81 45.76
C ALA A 12 17.13 9.75 44.63
N ILE A 13 16.85 10.89 44.00
CA ILE A 13 15.97 10.97 42.84
C ILE A 13 16.79 10.48 41.63
N ALA A 14 16.68 9.20 41.29
CA ALA A 14 17.24 8.69 40.05
C ALA A 14 16.38 9.21 38.89
N VAL A 15 16.85 10.23 38.16
CA VAL A 15 16.30 10.59 36.85
C VAL A 15 16.71 9.47 35.89
N VAL A 16 15.86 8.46 35.76
CA VAL A 16 15.95 7.52 34.65
C VAL A 16 15.61 8.30 33.38
N VAL A 17 16.65 8.74 32.67
CA VAL A 17 16.54 9.06 31.24
C VAL A 17 16.26 7.73 30.55
N SER A 18 14.99 7.38 30.44
CA SER A 18 14.56 6.36 29.50
C SER A 18 14.86 6.91 28.12
N VAL A 19 15.99 6.51 27.54
CA VAL A 19 16.15 6.49 26.09
C VAL A 19 15.02 5.62 25.57
N ALA A 20 13.99 6.27 25.02
CA ALA A 20 12.93 5.55 24.33
C ALA A 20 13.60 4.77 23.21
N SER A 21 13.76 3.46 23.41
CA SER A 21 14.19 2.54 22.37
C SER A 21 13.31 2.82 21.18
N ALA A 22 13.94 3.21 20.06
CA ALA A 22 13.28 3.56 18.82
C ALA A 22 12.16 2.56 18.59
N THR A 23 10.93 3.02 18.76
CA THR A 23 9.75 2.19 18.52
C THR A 23 9.91 1.69 17.11
N ALA A 24 10.09 0.37 16.96
CA ALA A 24 9.91 -0.30 15.70
C ALA A 24 8.51 0.10 15.24
N VAL A 25 8.44 1.10 14.38
CA VAL A 25 7.26 1.40 13.60
C VAL A 25 7.04 0.13 12.79
N SER A 26 6.18 -0.75 13.33
CA SER A 26 5.57 -1.83 12.56
C SER A 26 5.27 -1.26 11.20
N ALA A 27 5.80 -1.89 10.14
CA ALA A 27 5.71 -1.43 8.77
C ALA A 27 4.25 -1.28 8.34
N SER A 28 3.57 -0.23 8.82
CA SER A 28 2.36 0.28 8.26
C SER A 28 2.79 0.72 6.87
N GLU A 29 2.36 -0.02 5.84
CA GLU A 29 2.49 0.39 4.45
C GLU A 29 2.06 1.85 4.36
N GLN A 30 3.04 2.76 4.40
CA GLN A 30 2.74 4.17 4.45
C GLN A 30 1.97 4.49 3.17
N GLN A 31 0.85 5.18 3.31
CA GLN A 31 0.09 5.54 2.12
C GLN A 31 0.83 6.68 1.40
N PRO A 32 0.90 6.65 0.07
CA PRO A 32 1.34 7.82 -0.70
C PRO A 32 0.47 9.02 -0.37
N GLN A 33 1.02 10.21 -0.59
CA GLN A 33 0.24 11.45 -0.42
C GLN A 33 -0.96 11.48 -1.35
N VAL A 34 -0.80 10.92 -2.55
CA VAL A 34 -1.88 10.78 -3.51
C VAL A 34 -1.77 9.45 -4.21
N TYR A 35 -2.89 8.75 -4.34
CA TYR A 35 -2.98 7.52 -5.10
C TYR A 35 -4.34 7.41 -5.78
N GLY A 36 -4.35 6.67 -6.88
CA GLY A 36 -5.58 6.31 -7.54
C GLY A 36 -5.34 5.26 -8.61
N GLY A 37 -6.45 4.83 -9.19
CA GLY A 37 -6.42 3.95 -10.35
C GLY A 37 -7.77 3.97 -11.02
N TRP A 38 -7.74 3.78 -12.33
CA TRP A 38 -8.95 3.64 -13.14
C TRP A 38 -8.72 2.56 -14.19
N SER A 39 -9.81 1.99 -14.68
CA SER A 39 -9.76 1.12 -15.84
C SER A 39 -10.12 1.91 -17.09
N GLU A 40 -9.45 1.59 -18.18
CA GLU A 40 -9.78 2.10 -19.51
C GLU A 40 -10.20 0.94 -20.40
N GLU A 41 -11.22 1.16 -21.22
CA GLU A 41 -11.77 0.17 -22.15
C GLU A 41 -11.62 0.67 -23.59
N LYS A 42 -11.25 -0.22 -24.49
CA LYS A 42 -11.08 0.09 -25.92
C LYS A 42 -11.40 -1.12 -26.77
N THR A 43 -12.18 -0.93 -27.82
CA THR A 43 -12.43 -1.97 -28.83
C THR A 43 -11.29 -1.98 -29.85
N ILE A 44 -10.63 -3.12 -30.01
CA ILE A 44 -9.54 -3.35 -30.95
C ILE A 44 -9.95 -4.53 -31.84
N LYS A 45 -10.09 -4.30 -33.15
CA LYS A 45 -10.48 -5.33 -34.15
C LYS A 45 -11.73 -6.13 -33.72
N GLY A 46 -12.78 -5.44 -33.25
CA GLY A 46 -14.03 -6.07 -32.81
C GLY A 46 -13.99 -6.72 -31.43
N THR A 47 -12.84 -6.76 -30.75
CA THR A 47 -12.71 -7.29 -29.39
C THR A 47 -12.60 -6.14 -28.38
N THR A 48 -13.48 -6.10 -27.39
CA THR A 48 -13.35 -5.18 -26.26
C THR A 48 -12.11 -5.57 -25.44
N ASN A 49 -11.21 -4.61 -25.23
CA ASN A 49 -10.03 -4.76 -24.40
C ASN A 49 -10.13 -3.82 -23.21
N LYS A 50 -9.50 -4.20 -22.10
CA LYS A 50 -9.43 -3.39 -20.89
C LYS A 50 -7.98 -3.29 -20.41
N ARG A 51 -7.62 -2.16 -19.82
CA ARG A 51 -6.35 -1.96 -19.10
C ARG A 51 -6.59 -1.22 -17.80
N SER A 52 -5.72 -1.45 -16.82
CA SER A 52 -5.70 -0.70 -15.56
C SER A 52 -4.59 0.32 -15.59
N HIS A 53 -4.91 1.52 -15.12
CA HIS A 53 -3.96 2.56 -14.76
C HIS A 53 -3.92 2.68 -13.26
N GLY A 54 -2.73 2.86 -12.73
CA GLY A 54 -2.49 3.15 -11.33
C GLY A 54 -1.44 4.25 -11.23
N TRP A 55 -1.62 5.15 -10.29
CA TRP A 55 -0.69 6.22 -10.06
C TRP A 55 -0.54 6.46 -8.57
N THR A 56 0.68 6.81 -8.16
CA THR A 56 0.97 7.26 -6.80
C THR A 56 1.93 8.44 -6.79
N THR A 57 1.87 9.22 -5.71
CA THR A 57 2.72 10.38 -5.48
C THR A 57 3.30 10.33 -4.08
N TRP A 58 4.62 10.31 -4.02
CA TRP A 58 5.45 10.28 -2.82
C TRP A 58 6.51 11.37 -2.90
N LYS A 59 6.39 12.42 -2.08
CA LYS A 59 7.36 13.53 -2.10
C LYS A 59 8.77 13.04 -1.74
N GLY A 60 9.71 13.14 -2.69
CA GLY A 60 11.13 12.88 -2.47
C GLY A 60 11.51 11.43 -2.15
N VAL A 61 10.59 10.48 -2.27
CA VAL A 61 10.81 9.09 -1.84
C VAL A 61 10.75 8.14 -3.02
N LYS A 62 11.74 7.24 -3.09
CA LYS A 62 11.73 6.11 -4.01
C LYS A 62 10.64 5.13 -3.57
N HIS A 63 9.77 4.77 -4.49
CA HIS A 63 8.63 3.90 -4.23
C HIS A 63 8.32 3.08 -5.49
N TYR A 64 7.42 2.10 -5.36
CA TYR A 64 6.83 1.42 -6.50
C TYR A 64 5.33 1.69 -6.61
N THR A 65 4.85 1.72 -7.84
CA THR A 65 3.42 1.65 -8.18
C THR A 65 3.18 0.40 -9.02
N THR A 66 2.11 -0.33 -8.76
CA THR A 66 1.67 -1.48 -9.54
C THR A 66 0.19 -1.33 -9.85
N ALA A 67 -0.16 -1.31 -11.13
CA ALA A 67 -1.54 -1.42 -11.57
C ALA A 67 -1.87 -2.89 -11.81
N ARG A 68 -3.04 -3.33 -11.34
CA ARG A 68 -3.57 -4.67 -11.59
C ARG A 68 -5.00 -4.56 -12.06
N LEU A 69 -5.30 -5.32 -13.10
CA LEU A 69 -6.67 -5.62 -13.46
C LEU A 69 -7.01 -6.97 -12.83
N GLU A 70 -7.96 -6.97 -11.89
CA GLU A 70 -8.34 -8.16 -11.14
C GLU A 70 -9.75 -8.59 -11.52
N HIS A 71 -10.00 -9.89 -11.50
CA HIS A 71 -11.36 -10.40 -11.58
C HIS A 71 -12.16 -9.86 -10.39
N TYR A 72 -13.37 -9.41 -10.68
CA TYR A 72 -14.37 -9.11 -9.67
C TYR A 72 -15.41 -10.23 -9.65
N TRP A 73 -16.12 -10.32 -8.52
CA TRP A 73 -16.98 -11.43 -8.14
C TRP A 73 -17.79 -12.01 -9.32
N PRO A 74 -17.89 -13.35 -9.47
CA PRO A 74 -17.55 -14.41 -8.52
C PRO A 74 -16.10 -14.91 -8.58
N ASN A 75 -15.34 -14.52 -9.60
CA ASN A 75 -13.96 -14.97 -9.76
C ASN A 75 -12.98 -14.06 -9.00
N LYS A 76 -11.92 -14.67 -8.48
CA LYS A 76 -10.79 -13.97 -7.86
C LYS A 76 -9.54 -14.28 -8.65
N GLY A 77 -8.68 -13.29 -8.85
CA GLY A 77 -7.41 -13.48 -9.54
C GLY A 77 -6.95 -12.23 -10.27
N VAL A 78 -5.69 -12.23 -10.68
CA VAL A 78 -5.08 -11.16 -11.47
C VAL A 78 -5.20 -11.52 -12.95
N ILE A 79 -5.95 -10.72 -13.71
CA ILE A 79 -6.05 -10.84 -15.17
C ILE A 79 -4.75 -10.35 -15.81
N THR A 80 -4.29 -9.19 -15.36
CA THR A 80 -3.04 -8.60 -15.83
C THR A 80 -2.45 -7.66 -14.79
N SER A 81 -1.13 -7.52 -14.81
CA SER A 81 -0.39 -6.60 -13.95
C SER A 81 0.63 -5.82 -14.78
N SER A 82 0.88 -4.58 -14.39
CA SER A 82 1.95 -3.75 -14.93
C SER A 82 3.34 -4.17 -14.44
N GLY A 83 3.40 -5.05 -13.42
CA GLY A 83 4.58 -5.21 -12.57
C GLY A 83 4.84 -3.98 -11.69
N ARG A 84 5.88 -4.06 -10.86
CA ARG A 84 6.33 -2.94 -10.01
C ARG A 84 7.03 -1.92 -10.88
N LYS A 85 6.51 -0.68 -10.88
CA LYS A 85 7.14 0.47 -11.52
C LYS A 85 7.74 1.37 -10.46
N TYR A 86 9.07 1.35 -10.38
CA TYR A 86 9.82 2.16 -9.45
C TYR A 86 9.97 3.59 -9.97
N GLY A 87 9.83 4.55 -9.08
CA GLY A 87 10.04 5.96 -9.37
C GLY A 87 10.29 6.75 -8.09
N THR A 88 10.63 8.03 -8.26
CA THR A 88 10.79 8.98 -7.17
C THR A 88 9.82 10.13 -7.42
N GLY A 89 9.11 10.59 -6.39
CA GLY A 89 8.09 11.63 -6.61
C GLY A 89 6.79 11.03 -7.11
N LYS A 90 6.49 11.21 -8.40
CA LYS A 90 5.28 10.70 -9.06
C LYS A 90 5.61 9.43 -9.83
N SER A 91 4.79 8.39 -9.71
CA SER A 91 4.93 7.17 -10.50
C SER A 91 3.59 6.75 -11.05
N GLN A 92 3.61 6.27 -12.29
CA GLN A 92 2.44 5.73 -12.97
C GLN A 92 2.77 4.32 -13.47
N ALA A 93 1.82 3.43 -13.30
CA ALA A 93 1.88 2.07 -13.79
C ALA A 93 0.64 1.79 -14.63
N VAL A 94 0.85 1.17 -15.80
CA VAL A 94 -0.22 0.87 -16.74
C VAL A 94 -0.08 -0.58 -17.16
N THR A 95 -1.18 -1.33 -17.16
CA THR A 95 -1.17 -2.70 -17.64
C THR A 95 -1.22 -2.73 -19.16
N LYS A 96 -0.77 -3.85 -19.75
CA LYS A 96 -1.09 -4.14 -21.15
C LYS A 96 -2.62 -4.19 -21.37
N TRP A 97 -3.04 -3.92 -22.59
CA TRP A 97 -4.41 -4.21 -23.04
C TRP A 97 -4.62 -5.72 -22.99
N VAL A 98 -5.73 -6.13 -22.38
CA VAL A 98 -6.16 -7.53 -22.37
C VAL A 98 -7.59 -7.65 -22.88
N PRO A 99 -7.92 -8.72 -23.62
CA PRO A 99 -9.29 -8.99 -24.04
C PRO A 99 -10.20 -9.08 -22.82
N PHE A 100 -11.26 -8.28 -22.82
CA PHE A 100 -12.22 -8.17 -21.74
C PHE A 100 -13.62 -8.43 -22.30
N ASN A 101 -14.28 -9.46 -21.79
CA ASN A 101 -15.67 -9.74 -22.14
C ASN A 101 -16.57 -9.31 -20.96
N PRO A 102 -17.29 -8.18 -21.04
CA PRO A 102 -18.15 -7.70 -19.96
C PRO A 102 -19.29 -8.66 -19.63
N ASN A 103 -19.68 -9.53 -20.56
CA ASN A 103 -20.80 -10.45 -20.43
C ASN A 103 -20.39 -11.84 -19.91
N ALA A 104 -19.09 -12.14 -19.82
CA ALA A 104 -18.61 -13.44 -19.37
C ALA A 104 -18.32 -13.43 -17.87
N LYS A 105 -19.01 -14.24 -17.07
CA LYS A 105 -18.81 -14.33 -15.60
C LYS A 105 -17.36 -14.69 -15.18
N SER A 106 -16.59 -15.32 -16.07
CA SER A 106 -15.17 -15.65 -15.88
C SER A 106 -14.21 -14.47 -16.08
N ASN A 107 -14.60 -13.46 -16.85
CA ASN A 107 -13.69 -12.42 -17.36
C ASN A 107 -14.22 -10.99 -17.12
N GLY A 108 -15.54 -10.88 -17.05
CA GLY A 108 -16.38 -9.71 -16.96
C GLY A 108 -16.61 -9.37 -15.51
N TYR A 109 -15.67 -8.62 -14.95
CA TYR A 109 -15.88 -7.40 -14.14
C TYR A 109 -14.50 -6.83 -13.76
N GLY A 110 -13.50 -6.94 -14.66
CA GLY A 110 -12.12 -6.55 -14.41
C GLY A 110 -12.03 -5.20 -13.70
N LYS A 111 -11.66 -5.23 -12.41
CA LYS A 111 -11.59 -4.05 -11.54
C LYS A 111 -10.14 -3.58 -11.51
N ALA A 112 -9.94 -2.31 -11.80
CA ALA A 112 -8.64 -1.67 -11.64
C ALA A 112 -8.31 -1.54 -10.16
N ARG A 113 -7.11 -1.98 -9.77
CA ARG A 113 -6.55 -1.81 -8.43
C ARG A 113 -5.12 -1.32 -8.54
N THR A 114 -4.79 -0.38 -7.67
CA THR A 114 -3.45 0.18 -7.55
C THR A 114 -2.83 -0.30 -6.25
N TYR A 115 -1.63 -0.85 -6.34
CA TYR A 115 -0.81 -1.26 -5.21
C TYR A 115 0.47 -0.44 -5.19
N TYR A 116 1.00 -0.19 -4.00
CA TYR A 116 2.15 0.67 -3.80
C TYR A 116 2.97 0.25 -2.60
N GLY A 117 4.19 0.77 -2.51
CA GLY A 117 5.08 0.57 -1.36
C GLY A 117 6.37 1.36 -1.56
N ARG A 118 7.06 1.65 -0.46
CA ARG A 118 8.34 2.36 -0.44
C ARG A 118 9.38 1.58 0.35
#